data_AF-A0A7C4ZQ92-F1
#
_entry.id   AF-A0A7C4ZQ92-F1
#
_cell.length_a   1.000
_cell.length_b   1.000
_cell.length_c   1.000
_cell.angle_alpha   90.00
_cell.angle_beta   90.00
_cell.angle_gamma   90.00
#
_symmetry.space_group_name_H-M   'P 1'
#
loop_
_entity.id
_entity.type
_entity.pdbx_description
1 polymer ?
#
loop_
_entity_poly.entity_id
_entity_poly.type
_entity_poly.pdbx_seq_one_letter_code
_entity_poly.pdbx_strand_id
1 'polypeptide(L)'
;MLKQGAEDNPTNALSYHSLSSFWKKGFRNGNWKKLSKIEKALYIASLSLARMRGKIVNSRLILELQKIIGKLRETAGGRLMMGAYQRAMKLYERFLTIGLFEWAPQVRAWFNDPSYVLWIGLCSPEPFPC
;
A
#
# COMPACT_ATOMS: atom_id res chain seq x y z
N MET A 1 8.34 12.97 19.41
CA MET A 1 8.18 13.81 18.20
C MET A 1 7.64 12.95 17.07
N LEU A 2 6.32 12.90 16.94
CA LEU A 2 5.63 12.17 15.89
C LEU A 2 5.83 12.92 14.58
N LYS A 3 6.54 12.32 13.63
CA LYS A 3 6.53 12.81 12.25
C LYS A 3 5.09 12.73 11.77
N GLN A 4 4.51 13.90 11.54
CA GLN A 4 3.21 14.09 10.94
C GLN A 4 3.08 13.15 9.74
N GLY A 5 2.04 12.31 9.80
CA GLY A 5 1.55 11.62 8.63
C GLY A 5 1.25 12.67 7.57
N ALA A 6 1.86 12.51 6.40
CA ALA A 6 1.44 13.20 5.20
C ALA A 6 0.04 12.70 4.85
N GLU A 7 -0.95 13.34 5.48
CA GLU A 7 -2.33 13.31 5.04
C GLU A 7 -2.39 14.14 3.75
N ASP A 8 -1.98 13.51 2.64
CA ASP A 8 -2.06 14.08 1.30
C ASP A 8 -3.55 14.21 0.93
N ASN A 9 -4.15 15.34 1.33
CA ASN A 9 -5.37 15.92 0.75
C ASN A 9 -5.39 15.62 -0.76
N PRO A 10 -6.46 15.03 -1.35
CA PRO A 10 -6.41 14.57 -2.74
C PRO A 10 -6.06 15.75 -3.63
N THR A 11 -4.82 15.72 -4.11
CA THR A 11 -4.21 16.68 -5.00
C THR A 11 -5.20 17.07 -6.10
N ASN A 12 -5.81 18.25 -5.97
CA ASN A 12 -6.80 18.80 -6.91
C ASN A 12 -6.26 18.93 -8.35
N ALA A 13 -4.95 18.74 -8.53
CA ALA A 13 -4.33 18.67 -9.84
C ALA A 13 -3.20 17.65 -9.89
N LEU A 14 -3.18 16.82 -10.94
CA LEU A 14 -2.05 15.96 -11.29
C LEU A 14 -1.21 16.63 -12.38
N SER A 15 0.06 16.90 -12.08
CA SER A 15 1.01 17.46 -13.04
C SER A 15 1.65 16.36 -13.89
N TYR A 16 2.14 16.75 -15.08
CA TYR A 16 2.93 15.86 -15.93
C TYR A 16 4.17 15.30 -15.20
N HIS A 17 4.87 16.13 -14.42
CA HIS A 17 6.08 15.70 -13.70
C HIS A 17 5.75 14.61 -12.67
N SER A 18 4.68 14.78 -11.90
CA SER A 18 4.23 13.79 -10.93
C SER A 18 3.82 12.48 -11.60
N LEU A 19 3.04 12.53 -12.69
CA LEU A 19 2.67 11.34 -13.45
C LEU A 19 3.89 10.64 -14.06
N SER A 20 4.86 11.38 -14.57
CA SER A 20 6.10 10.81 -15.13
C SER A 20 6.93 10.11 -14.05
N SER A 21 7.03 10.69 -12.84
CA SER A 21 7.80 10.08 -11.74
C SER A 21 7.16 8.78 -11.25
N PHE A 22 5.83 8.74 -11.10
CA PHE A 22 5.10 7.52 -10.76
C PHE A 22 5.23 6.45 -11.84
N TRP A 23 5.20 6.86 -13.11
CA TRP A 23 5.39 5.96 -14.24
C TRP A 23 6.76 5.28 -14.21
N LYS A 24 7.83 6.08 -14.07
CA LYS A 24 9.22 5.58 -13.92
C LYS A 24 9.37 4.65 -12.72
N LYS A 25 8.74 4.99 -11.57
CA LYS A 25 8.75 4.14 -10.37
C LYS A 25 8.03 2.81 -10.62
N GLY A 26 6.88 2.84 -11.30
CA GLY A 26 6.12 1.66 -11.67
C GLY A 26 6.86 0.72 -12.62
N PHE A 27 7.68 1.25 -13.53
CA PHE A 27 8.58 0.46 -14.36
C PHE A 27 9.69 -0.20 -13.53
N ARG A 28 10.37 0.55 -12.66
CA ARG A 28 11.43 0.02 -11.78
C ARG A 28 10.93 -1.09 -10.87
N ASN A 29 9.72 -0.94 -10.33
CA ASN A 29 9.10 -1.94 -9.46
C ASN A 29 8.51 -3.14 -10.24
N GLY A 30 8.48 -3.10 -11.58
CA GLY A 30 7.83 -4.10 -12.42
C GLY A 30 6.30 -4.09 -12.41
N ASN A 31 5.67 -3.22 -11.61
CA ASN A 31 4.22 -3.14 -11.47
C ASN A 31 3.51 -2.69 -12.75
N TRP A 32 4.19 -1.97 -13.65
CA TRP A 32 3.63 -1.59 -14.94
C TRP A 32 3.10 -2.80 -15.73
N LYS A 33 3.77 -3.96 -15.63
CA LYS A 33 3.36 -5.18 -16.34
C LYS A 33 2.01 -5.70 -15.85
N LYS A 34 1.68 -5.51 -14.57
CA LYS A 34 0.46 -6.00 -13.92
C LYS A 34 -0.80 -5.19 -14.25
N LEU A 35 -0.66 -3.98 -14.78
CA LEU A 35 -1.81 -3.18 -15.21
C LEU A 35 -2.49 -3.79 -16.44
N SER A 36 -3.81 -3.68 -16.50
CA SER A 36 -4.61 -4.07 -17.66
C SER A 36 -4.32 -3.17 -18.88
N LYS A 37 -4.74 -3.62 -20.08
CA LYS A 37 -4.59 -2.83 -21.31
C LYS A 37 -5.30 -1.48 -21.22
N ILE A 38 -6.50 -1.45 -20.65
CA ILE A 38 -7.32 -0.23 -20.48
C ILE A 38 -6.64 0.75 -19.53
N GLU A 39 -6.14 0.28 -18.39
CA GLU A 39 -5.44 1.14 -17.41
C GLU A 39 -4.17 1.74 -18.00
N LYS A 40 -3.39 0.95 -18.75
CA LYS A 40 -2.20 1.43 -19.46
C LYS A 40 -2.58 2.51 -20.47
N ALA A 41 -3.61 2.28 -21.28
CA ALA A 41 -4.08 3.25 -22.27
C ALA A 41 -4.54 4.56 -21.62
N LEU A 42 -5.36 4.48 -20.55
CA LEU A 42 -5.82 5.63 -19.80
C LEU A 42 -4.65 6.43 -19.21
N TYR A 43 -3.66 5.74 -18.65
CA TYR A 43 -2.48 6.37 -18.07
C TYR A 43 -1.62 7.07 -19.13
N ILE A 44 -1.36 6.42 -20.27
CA ILE A 44 -0.60 7.01 -21.39
C ILE A 44 -1.34 8.22 -21.96
N ALA A 45 -2.64 8.12 -22.20
CA ALA A 45 -3.46 9.22 -22.69
C ALA A 45 -3.44 10.42 -21.72
N SER A 46 -3.54 10.14 -20.41
CA SER A 46 -3.46 11.17 -19.37
C SER A 46 -2.08 11.81 -19.31
N LEU A 47 -1.01 11.03 -19.51
CA LEU A 47 0.36 11.55 -19.55
C LEU A 47 0.56 12.49 -20.76
N SER A 48 0.03 12.14 -21.93
CA SER A 48 0.00 13.01 -23.12
C SER A 48 -0.83 14.27 -22.88
N LEU A 49 -2.02 14.14 -22.28
CA LEU A 49 -2.88 15.27 -21.94
C LEU A 49 -2.19 16.24 -20.98
N ALA A 50 -1.57 15.72 -19.91
CA ALA A 50 -0.82 16.51 -18.96
C ALA A 50 0.42 17.16 -19.59
N ARG A 51 1.06 16.51 -20.58
CA ARG A 51 2.18 17.12 -21.32
C ARG A 51 1.73 18.32 -22.13
N MET A 52 0.55 18.24 -22.77
CA MET A 52 0.01 19.34 -23.59
C MET A 52 -0.57 20.49 -22.74
N ARG A 53 -1.30 20.16 -21.67
CA ARG A 53 -2.04 21.15 -20.84
C ARG A 53 -1.36 21.49 -19.51
N GLY A 54 -0.23 20.87 -19.20
CA GLY A 54 0.51 21.02 -17.94
C GLY A 54 -0.06 20.22 -16.77
N LYS A 55 -1.38 20.32 -16.51
CA LYS A 55 -2.05 19.69 -15.37
C LYS A 55 -3.44 19.13 -15.69
N ILE A 56 -3.82 18.07 -14.98
CA ILE A 56 -5.16 17.48 -15.01
C ILE A 56 -5.90 17.91 -13.75
N VAL A 57 -7.05 18.57 -13.90
CA VAL A 57 -7.87 19.10 -12.79
C VAL A 57 -9.22 18.37 -12.65
N ASN A 58 -9.57 17.52 -13.64
CA ASN A 58 -10.82 16.77 -13.58
C ASN A 58 -10.78 15.74 -12.45
N SER A 59 -11.63 15.92 -11.44
CA SER A 59 -11.67 15.10 -10.22
C SER A 59 -11.95 13.63 -10.49
N ARG A 60 -12.91 13.31 -11.37
CA ARG A 60 -13.24 11.92 -11.73
C ARG A 60 -12.05 11.22 -12.40
N LEU A 61 -11.37 11.92 -13.31
CA LEU A 61 -10.16 11.39 -13.95
C LEU A 61 -9.01 11.22 -12.95
N ILE A 62 -8.84 12.17 -12.03
CA ILE A 62 -7.83 12.08 -10.96
C ILE A 62 -8.09 10.87 -10.08
N LEU A 63 -9.32 10.60 -9.67
CA LEU A 63 -9.67 9.43 -8.85
C LEU A 63 -9.30 8.12 -9.54
N GLU A 64 -9.62 7.97 -10.83
CA GLU A 64 -9.23 6.79 -11.60
C GLU A 64 -7.71 6.67 -11.76
N LEU A 65 -7.01 7.78 -11.99
CA LEU A 65 -5.55 7.80 -12.04
C LEU A 65 -4.92 7.47 -10.70
N GLN A 66 -5.49 7.90 -9.58
CA GLN A 66 -4.99 7.58 -8.25
C GLN A 66 -5.05 6.08 -7.97
N LYS A 67 -6.11 5.38 -8.41
CA LYS A 67 -6.18 3.91 -8.33
C LYS A 67 -5.01 3.25 -9.08
N ILE A 68 -4.71 3.73 -10.30
CA ILE A 68 -3.60 3.22 -11.11
C ILE A 68 -2.25 3.55 -10.45
N ILE A 69 -2.06 4.78 -9.96
CA ILE A 69 -0.85 5.22 -9.27
C ILE A 69 -0.62 4.38 -8.00
N GLY A 70 -1.68 4.05 -7.26
CA GLY A 70 -1.63 3.13 -6.11
C GLY A 70 -1.02 1.78 -6.50
N LYS A 71 -1.50 1.18 -7.58
CA LYS A 71 -0.94 -0.07 -8.13
C LYS A 71 0.53 0.08 -8.57
N LEU A 72 0.90 1.22 -9.16
CA LEU A 72 2.29 1.47 -9.57
C LEU A 72 3.23 1.66 -8.38
N ARG A 73 2.76 2.31 -7.30
CA ARG A 73 3.53 2.57 -6.08
C ARG A 73 3.67 1.36 -5.18
N GLU A 74 2.80 0.36 -5.32
CA GLU A 74 2.79 -0.82 -4.47
C GLU A 74 4.14 -1.55 -4.49
N THR A 75 4.88 -1.52 -3.38
CA THR A 75 6.17 -2.20 -3.30
C THR A 75 6.00 -3.65 -2.86
N ALA A 76 6.97 -4.52 -3.20
CA ALA A 76 7.02 -5.87 -2.65
C ALA A 76 7.04 -5.85 -1.11
N GLY A 77 7.81 -4.92 -0.52
CA GLY A 77 7.82 -4.71 0.93
C GLY A 77 6.48 -4.26 1.50
N GLY A 78 5.74 -3.39 0.80
CA GLY A 78 4.40 -2.97 1.22
C GLY A 78 3.40 -4.13 1.23
N ARG A 79 3.45 -4.99 0.21
CA ARG A 79 2.62 -6.21 0.18
C ARG A 79 2.99 -7.19 1.30
N LEU A 80 4.28 -7.42 1.51
CA LEU A 80 4.76 -8.27 2.60
C LEU A 80 4.28 -7.74 3.95
N MET A 81 4.43 -6.43 4.20
CA MET A 81 4.00 -5.80 5.44
C MET A 81 2.49 -5.91 5.65
N MET A 82 1.69 -5.72 4.60
CA MET A 82 0.24 -5.87 4.71
C MET A 82 -0.14 -7.33 5.05
N GLY A 83 0.48 -8.31 4.40
CA GLY A 83 0.27 -9.72 4.73
C GLY A 83 0.72 -10.06 6.16
N ALA A 84 1.85 -9.51 6.60
CA ALA A 84 2.36 -9.64 7.96
C ALA A 84 1.38 -9.09 9.00
N TYR A 85 0.83 -7.90 8.74
CA TYR A 85 -0.16 -7.26 9.60
C TYR A 85 -1.47 -8.06 9.68
N GLN A 86 -1.97 -8.55 8.54
CA GLN A 86 -3.17 -9.40 8.52
C GLN A 86 -2.97 -10.67 9.35
N ARG A 87 -1.80 -11.31 9.26
CA ARG A 87 -1.46 -12.49 10.08
C ARG A 87 -1.36 -12.15 11.56
N ALA A 88 -0.69 -11.05 11.89
CA ALA A 88 -0.59 -10.57 13.26
C ALA A 88 -1.98 -10.29 13.86
N MET A 89 -2.90 -9.72 13.08
CA MET A 89 -4.28 -9.48 13.52
C MET A 89 -5.02 -10.79 13.83
N LYS A 90 -4.96 -11.78 12.94
CA LYS A 90 -5.55 -13.11 13.20
C LYS A 90 -4.98 -13.76 14.46
N LEU A 91 -3.67 -13.65 14.66
CA LEU A 91 -3.01 -14.20 15.86
C LEU A 91 -3.46 -13.45 17.12
N TYR A 92 -3.57 -12.13 17.05
CA TYR A 92 -4.07 -11.29 18.12
C TYR A 92 -5.48 -11.70 18.54
N GLU A 93 -6.38 -11.90 17.58
CA GLU A 93 -7.74 -12.38 17.84
C GLU A 93 -7.73 -13.74 18.53
N ARG A 94 -6.88 -14.68 18.08
CA ARG A 94 -6.74 -16.00 18.74
C ARG A 94 -6.20 -15.90 20.16
N PHE A 95 -5.25 -15.01 20.41
CA PHE A 95 -4.71 -14.78 21.75
C PHE A 95 -5.75 -14.15 22.67
N LEU A 96 -6.61 -13.30 22.13
CA LEU A 96 -7.74 -12.73 22.86
C LEU A 96 -8.75 -13.82 23.24
N THR A 97 -9.11 -14.72 22.32
CA THR A 97 -10.10 -15.78 22.61
C THR A 97 -9.61 -16.82 23.63
N ILE A 98 -8.32 -17.12 23.66
CA ILE A 98 -7.72 -18.06 24.62
C ILE A 98 -7.46 -17.39 25.99
N GLY A 99 -7.64 -16.08 26.10
CA GLY A 99 -7.33 -15.33 27.33
C GLY A 99 -5.84 -15.18 27.61
N LEU A 100 -4.98 -15.34 26.58
CA LEU A 100 -3.53 -15.26 26.73
C LEU A 100 -3.10 -13.91 27.30
N PHE A 101 -3.77 -12.83 26.93
CA PHE A 101 -3.42 -11.50 27.42
C PHE A 101 -3.71 -11.28 28.91
N GLU A 102 -4.55 -12.10 29.53
CA GLU A 102 -4.76 -12.09 30.99
C GLU A 102 -3.57 -12.74 31.71
N TRP A 103 -3.04 -13.83 31.14
CA TRP A 103 -1.86 -14.52 31.67
C TRP A 103 -0.54 -13.79 31.37
N ALA A 104 -0.42 -13.21 30.17
CA ALA A 104 0.77 -12.55 29.67
C ALA A 104 0.44 -11.21 28.98
N PRO A 105 0.13 -10.15 29.76
CA PRO A 105 -0.28 -8.86 29.22
C PRO A 105 0.82 -8.16 28.40
N GLN A 106 2.10 -8.46 28.69
CA GLN A 106 3.25 -7.91 27.98
C GLN A 106 3.27 -8.27 26.49
N VAL A 107 2.69 -9.42 26.10
CA VAL A 107 2.60 -9.86 24.71
C VAL A 107 1.81 -8.86 23.86
N ARG A 108 0.87 -8.12 24.47
CA ARG A 108 0.09 -7.10 23.77
C ARG A 108 0.98 -5.97 23.24
N ALA A 109 2.06 -5.63 23.96
CA ALA A 109 3.01 -4.62 23.53
C ALA A 109 3.83 -5.04 22.31
N TRP A 110 4.05 -6.35 22.11
CA TRP A 110 4.83 -6.86 20.97
C TRP A 110 4.12 -6.58 19.64
N PHE A 111 2.78 -6.62 19.60
CA PHE A 111 2.02 -6.26 18.40
C PHE A 111 2.15 -4.79 17.98
N ASN A 112 2.64 -3.91 18.88
CA ASN A 112 2.95 -2.53 18.54
C ASN A 112 4.34 -2.35 17.91
N ASP A 113 5.22 -3.36 18.01
CA ASP A 113 6.53 -3.34 17.37
C ASP A 113 6.42 -3.83 15.91
N PRO A 114 6.72 -2.97 14.91
CA PRO A 114 6.71 -3.36 13.50
C PRO A 114 7.64 -4.54 13.19
N SER A 115 8.74 -4.68 13.93
CA SER A 115 9.72 -5.76 13.75
C SER A 115 9.11 -7.12 14.12
N TYR A 116 8.34 -7.15 15.19
CA TYR A 116 7.60 -8.33 15.62
C TYR A 116 6.49 -8.71 14.65
N VAL A 117 5.72 -7.72 14.17
CA VAL A 117 4.68 -7.95 13.15
C VAL A 117 5.29 -8.52 11.87
N LEU A 118 6.40 -7.95 11.40
CA LEU A 118 7.11 -8.45 10.23
C LEU A 118 7.62 -9.89 10.45
N TRP A 119 8.16 -10.19 11.64
CA TRP A 119 8.61 -11.52 12.01
C TRP A 119 7.46 -12.54 11.97
N ILE A 120 6.28 -12.24 12.52
CA ILE A 120 5.08 -13.09 12.39
C ILE A 120 4.77 -13.33 10.91
N GLY A 121 4.83 -12.27 10.10
CA GLY A 121 4.61 -12.35 8.67
C GLY A 121 5.58 -13.25 7.92
N LEU A 122 6.84 -13.33 8.34
CA LEU A 122 7.87 -14.15 7.70
C LEU A 122 7.93 -15.58 8.23
N CYS A 123 7.69 -15.77 9.53
CA CYS A 123 7.96 -17.02 10.24
C CYS A 123 6.73 -17.87 10.52
N SER A 124 5.49 -17.42 10.25
CA SER A 124 4.31 -18.25 10.49
C SER A 124 3.95 -19.07 9.23
N PRO A 125 4.30 -20.37 9.15
CA PRO A 125 3.56 -21.28 8.28
C PRO A 125 2.11 -21.39 8.80
N GLU A 126 1.11 -21.33 7.91
CA GLU A 126 -0.25 -21.77 8.27
C GLU A 126 -0.44 -23.24 7.83
N PRO A 127 -1.20 -24.08 8.57
CA PRO A 127 -1.46 -24.03 10.01
C PRO A 127 -0.83 -25.22 10.74
N PHE A 128 -0.41 -25.02 12.00
CA PHE A 128 -0.33 -26.12 12.95
C PHE A 128 -1.76 -26.67 13.12
N PRO A 129 -1.99 -27.95 12.81
CA PRO A 129 -3.29 -28.57 13.00
C PRO A 129 -3.66 -28.47 14.48
N CYS A 130 -4.94 -28.18 14.72
CA CYS A 130 -5.60 -28.41 16.00
C CYS A 130 -5.40 -29.86 16.44
#